data_AF-A0A7V2JD66-F1
#
_entry.id   AF-A0A7V2JD66-F1
#
_cell.length_a   1.000
_cell.length_b   1.000
_cell.length_c   1.000
_cell.angle_alpha   90.00
_cell.angle_beta   90.00
_cell.angle_gamma   90.00
#
_symmetry.space_group_name_H-M   'P 1'
#
loop_
_entity.id
_entity.type
_entity.pdbx_description
1 polymer ?
#
loop_
_entity_poly.entity_id
_entity_poly.type
_entity_poly.pdbx_seq_one_letter_code
_entity_poly.pdbx_strand_id
1 'polypeptide(L)'
;MKRNNIIRTMGISVYIAFIVFSFVVDFTPGKQIFKNFTAFSVDMLKVLPCAFILIGLFEVWVKKETVEKHFGKGCGIKGYV
;
A
#
# COMPACT_ATOMS: atom_id res chain seq x y z
N MET A 1 -0.65 -6.39 -27.25
CA MET A 1 -1.34 -5.74 -26.10
C MET A 1 -2.22 -6.64 -25.23
N LYS A 2 -2.54 -7.91 -25.57
CA LYS A 2 -3.45 -8.77 -24.75
C LYS A 2 -2.80 -9.63 -23.65
N ARG A 3 -1.49 -9.90 -23.70
CA ARG A 3 -0.81 -10.88 -22.82
C ARG A 3 -0.77 -10.46 -21.33
N ASN A 4 -0.55 -9.18 -21.04
CA ASN A 4 -0.49 -8.70 -19.65
C ASN A 4 -1.85 -8.78 -18.93
N ASN A 5 -2.94 -8.50 -19.65
CA ASN A 5 -4.28 -8.56 -19.06
C ASN A 5 -4.66 -9.99 -18.68
N ILE A 6 -4.27 -10.98 -19.48
CA ILE A 6 -4.51 -12.40 -19.19
C ILE A 6 -3.76 -12.83 -17.94
N ILE A 7 -2.49 -12.46 -17.80
CA ILE A 7 -1.68 -12.78 -16.62
C ILE A 7 -2.28 -12.15 -15.36
N ARG A 8 -2.74 -10.89 -15.47
CA ARG A 8 -3.36 -10.17 -14.35
C ARG A 8 -4.68 -10.83 -13.93
N THR A 9 -5.53 -11.19 -14.88
CA THR A 9 -6.80 -11.88 -14.59
C THR A 9 -6.55 -13.28 -14.00
N MET A 10 -5.56 -14.01 -14.51
CA MET A 10 -5.20 -15.34 -14.00
C MET A 10 -4.69 -15.29 -12.56
N GLY A 11 -3.87 -14.30 -12.22
CA GLY A 11 -3.41 -14.09 -10.84
C GLY A 11 -4.58 -13.80 -9.89
N ILE A 12 -5.52 -12.94 -10.29
CA ILE A 12 -6.71 -12.62 -9.50
C ILE A 12 -7.60 -13.86 -9.32
N SER A 13 -7.84 -14.63 -10.39
CA SER A 13 -8.68 -15.82 -10.31
C SER A 13 -8.09 -16.91 -9.41
N VAL A 14 -6.76 -17.11 -9.45
CA VAL A 14 -6.08 -18.07 -8.56
C VAL A 14 -6.19 -17.65 -7.10
N TYR A 15 -6.01 -16.36 -6.80
CA TYR A 15 -6.18 -15.84 -5.45
C TYR A 15 -7.60 -16.03 -4.92
N ILE A 16 -8.62 -15.73 -5.72
CA ILE A 16 -10.03 -15.93 -5.33
C ILE A 16 -10.33 -17.42 -5.13
N ALA A 17 -9.86 -18.28 -6.03
CA ALA A 17 -10.06 -19.73 -5.91
C ALA A 17 -9.41 -20.29 -4.64
N PHE A 18 -8.21 -19.82 -4.28
CA PHE A 18 -7.52 -20.21 -3.04
C PHE A 18 -8.31 -19.80 -1.80
N ILE A 19 -8.88 -18.59 -1.77
CA ILE A 19 -9.73 -18.14 -0.66
C ILE A 19 -10.97 -19.03 -0.54
N VAL A 20 -11.70 -19.24 -1.65
CA VAL A 20 -12.93 -20.06 -1.64
C VAL A 20 -12.62 -21.48 -1.18
N PHE A 21 -11.55 -22.09 -1.69
CA PHE A 21 -11.10 -23.42 -1.26
C PHE A 21 -10.76 -23.45 0.24
N SER A 22 -10.07 -22.42 0.74
CA SER A 22 -9.75 -22.30 2.16
C SER A 22 -10.98 -22.21 3.06
N PHE A 23 -12.09 -21.63 2.59
CA PHE A 23 -13.35 -21.58 3.33
C PHE A 23 -14.07 -22.92 3.35
N VAL A 24 -14.02 -23.69 2.25
CA VAL A 24 -14.65 -25.02 2.15
C VAL A 24 -13.92 -26.07 3.00
N VAL A 25 -12.60 -25.98 3.12
CA VAL A 25 -11.74 -26.95 3.83
C VAL A 25 -11.51 -26.56 5.30
N ASP A 26 -12.18 -25.51 5.80
CA ASP A 26 -11.98 -24.97 7.16
C ASP A 26 -10.51 -24.63 7.49
N PHE A 27 -9.73 -24.24 6.48
CA PHE A 27 -8.30 -23.97 6.64
C PHE A 27 -8.08 -22.65 7.39
N THR A 28 -7.74 -22.75 8.67
CA THR A 28 -7.56 -21.62 9.60
C THR A 28 -6.62 -20.53 9.07
N PRO A 29 -5.44 -20.85 8.50
CA PRO A 29 -4.52 -19.82 8.01
C PRO A 29 -5.10 -18.97 6.88
N GLY A 30 -5.86 -19.56 5.96
CA GLY A 30 -6.45 -18.80 4.84
C GLY A 30 -7.58 -17.87 5.29
N LYS A 31 -8.39 -18.28 6.28
CA LYS A 31 -9.37 -17.39 6.94
C LYS A 31 -8.68 -16.22 7.64
N GLN A 32 -7.54 -16.47 8.28
CA GLN A 32 -6.78 -15.42 8.96
C GLN A 32 -6.14 -14.43 7.98
N ILE A 33 -5.62 -14.92 6.84
CA ILE A 33 -5.12 -14.07 5.75
C ILE A 33 -6.21 -13.11 5.26
N PHE A 34 -7.43 -13.63 4.99
CA PHE A 34 -8.55 -12.80 4.53
C PHE A 34 -8.94 -11.74 5.57
N LYS A 35 -9.06 -12.13 6.85
CA LYS A 35 -9.38 -11.20 7.94
C LYS A 35 -8.33 -10.10 8.09
N ASN A 36 -7.05 -10.47 8.12
CA ASN A 36 -5.95 -9.52 8.26
C ASN A 36 -5.88 -8.57 7.06
N PHE A 37 -6.00 -9.09 5.84
CA PHE A 37 -6.00 -8.27 4.64
C PHE A 37 -7.14 -7.25 4.65
N THR A 38 -8.35 -7.69 5.01
CA THR A 38 -9.53 -6.82 5.06
C THR A 38 -9.40 -5.76 6.15
N ALA A 39 -9.00 -6.15 7.36
CA ALA A 39 -8.81 -5.21 8.48
C ALA A 39 -7.75 -4.16 8.13
N PHE A 40 -6.58 -4.59 7.67
CA PHE A 40 -5.51 -3.69 7.24
C PHE A 40 -5.96 -2.76 6.12
N SER A 41 -6.67 -3.28 5.11
CA SER A 41 -7.16 -2.47 3.99
C SER A 41 -8.14 -1.38 4.46
N VAL A 42 -9.07 -1.72 5.37
CA VAL A 42 -10.01 -0.76 5.97
C VAL A 42 -9.26 0.28 6.82
N ASP A 43 -8.28 -0.14 7.59
CA ASP A 43 -7.49 0.77 8.43
C ASP A 43 -6.68 1.75 7.57
N MET A 44 -6.05 1.26 6.50
CA MET A 44 -5.35 2.14 5.55
C MET A 44 -6.30 3.13 4.89
N LEU A 45 -7.50 2.70 4.47
CA LEU A 45 -8.50 3.61 3.89
C LEU A 45 -8.95 4.70 4.87
N LYS A 46 -8.94 4.45 6.18
CA LYS A 46 -9.23 5.46 7.21
C LYS A 46 -8.05 6.38 7.49
N VAL A 47 -6.82 5.88 7.46
CA VAL A 47 -5.59 6.64 7.74
C VAL A 47 -5.20 7.53 6.56
N LEU A 48 -5.40 7.06 5.32
CA LEU A 48 -5.05 7.76 4.08
C LEU A 48 -5.61 9.20 4.00
N PRO A 49 -6.91 9.45 4.23
CA PRO A 49 -7.47 10.82 4.21
C PRO A 49 -6.74 11.77 5.16
N CYS A 50 -6.47 11.34 6.39
CA CYS A 50 -5.74 12.13 7.37
C CYS A 50 -4.29 12.37 6.91
N ALA A 51 -3.63 11.34 6.40
CA ALA A 51 -2.27 11.46 5.85
C ALA A 51 -2.21 12.44 4.68
N PHE A 52 -3.18 12.42 3.76
CA PHE A 52 -3.25 13.37 2.64
C PHE A 52 -3.43 14.81 3.11
N ILE A 53 -4.25 15.06 4.13
CA ILE A 53 -4.40 16.40 4.72
C ILE A 53 -3.07 16.87 5.30
N LEU A 54 -2.38 16.02 6.07
CA LEU A 54 -1.08 16.35 6.65
C LEU A 54 -0.02 16.63 5.57
N ILE A 55 0.02 15.81 4.52
CA ILE A 55 0.94 16.00 3.39
C ILE A 55 0.61 17.32 2.66
N GLY A 56 -0.66 17.61 2.41
CA GLY A 56 -1.06 18.85 1.75
C GLY A 56 -0.74 20.10 2.58
N LEU A 57 -0.98 20.05 3.90
CA LEU A 57 -0.57 21.13 4.81
C LEU A 57 0.95 21.29 4.83
N PHE A 58 1.68 20.18 4.92
CA PHE A 58 3.15 20.18 4.89
C PHE A 58 3.68 20.79 3.58
N GLU A 59 3.08 20.48 2.43
CA GLU A 59 3.51 21.03 1.14
C GLU A 59 3.30 22.56 1.05
N VAL A 60 2.23 23.08 1.64
CA VAL A 60 1.96 24.53 1.66
C VAL A 60 2.86 25.25 2.66
N TRP A 61 3.13 24.64 3.82
CA TRP A 61 3.93 25.26 4.88
C TRP A 61 5.43 25.15 4.67
N VAL A 62 5.89 24.05 4.08
CA VAL A 62 7.31 23.76 3.92
C VAL A 62 7.76 24.19 2.53
N LYS A 63 8.72 25.12 2.50
CA LYS A 63 9.33 25.57 1.25
C LYS A 63 10.03 24.40 0.56
N LYS A 64 9.85 24.30 -0.76
CA LYS A 64 10.51 23.29 -1.60
C LYS A 64 12.02 23.21 -1.38
N GLU A 65 12.67 24.36 -1.21
CA GLU A 65 14.10 24.48 -0.90
C GLU A 65 14.50 23.76 0.41
N THR A 66 13.63 23.79 1.43
CA THR A 66 13.86 23.08 2.69
C THR A 66 13.74 21.57 2.50
N VAL A 67 12.77 21.13 1.70
CA VAL A 67 12.60 19.71 1.35
C VAL A 67 13.79 19.23 0.55
N GLU A 68 14.18 19.90 -0.53
CA GLU A 68 15.31 19.51 -1.40
C GLU A 68 16.66 19.52 -0.67
N LYS A 69 16.83 20.42 0.31
CA LYS A 69 18.05 20.49 1.13
C LYS A 69 18.18 19.35 2.14
N HIS A 70 17.09 18.69 2.54
CA HIS A 70 17.09 17.62 3.55
C HIS A 70 16.58 16.25 3.05
N PHE A 71 15.85 16.21 1.95
CA PHE A 71 15.30 15.03 1.31
C PHE A 71 15.77 14.98 -0.16
N GLY A 72 16.89 14.31 -0.41
CA GLY A 72 17.44 14.15 -1.76
C GLY A 72 18.91 13.72 -1.80
N LYS A 73 19.39 13.32 -2.98
CA LYS A 73 20.80 12.92 -3.18
C LYS A 73 21.80 14.09 -3.06
N GLY A 74 21.32 15.34 -3.01
CA GLY A 74 22.12 16.56 -2.89
C GLY A 74 22.26 17.13 -1.47
N CYS A 75 21.74 16.46 -0.44
CA CYS A 75 21.64 17.00 0.92
C CYS A 75 22.97 17.10 1.70
N GLY A 76 24.11 16.84 1.05
CA GLY A 76 25.42 16.83 1.69
C GLY A 76 25.48 15.89 2.90
N ILE A 77 26.48 16.08 3.76
CA ILE A 77 26.76 15.19 4.92
C ILE A 77 25.60 15.21 5.95
N LYS A 78 24.77 16.27 5.97
CA LYS A 78 23.65 16.39 6.91
C LYS A 78 22.38 15.64 6.51
N GLY A 79 22.25 15.18 5.26
CA GLY A 79 21.10 14.38 4.82
C GLY A 79 21.32 12.87 4.88
N TYR A 80 22.53 12.42 5.27
CA TYR A 80 22.91 11.00 5.32
C TYR A 80 23.21 10.50 6.75
N VAL A 81 22.96 11.31 7.77
CA VAL A 81 23.07 10.92 9.19
C VAL A 81 21.68 10.90 9.81
#